data_AF-A0A356FZS8-F1
#
_entry.id   AF-A0A356FZS8-F1
#
_cell.length_a   1.000
_cell.length_b   1.000
_cell.length_c   1.000
_cell.angle_alpha   90.00
_cell.angle_beta   90.00
_cell.angle_gamma   90.00
#
_symmetry.space_group_name_H-M   'P 1'
#
loop_
_entity.id
_entity.type
_entity.pdbx_description
1 polymer ?
#
loop_
_entity_poly.entity_id
_entity_poly.type
_entity_poly.pdbx_seq_one_letter_code
_entity_poly.pdbx_strand_id
1 'polypeptide(L)'
;MEKNYIFKLQYNPEKDRLFNSFYVMSHFLEAQEKSSNLILSILDTNSVAYQQLDFIQKGSLIVKIYDILKSLNDDEIRNKGWIYIGREVIIAAKNAIIEYISKKEEINNKIDIENIKDAIIENAKPKTPADQTLLLESAGNGVIASYVDISLEPYKKLSQTQEIFYTNPDGKTTKINKSCSFNASSVEEDLSFVETINNIQLILLVKKPDYIGESQWDFQMVSGGNAYQLQGKILNKEWLEGFQNNDLSYKDMPLPKDALRVIADLKIVKKSEKDKNPKVTCQIHQILGVLKGFANEESISKTSNFLQLLDKNNG
;
A
#
# COMPACT_ATOMS: atom_id res chain seq x y z
N MET A 1 6.27 27.52 24.22
CA MET A 1 7.00 27.62 22.94
C MET A 1 6.31 26.70 21.95
N GLU A 2 5.96 27.20 20.78
CA GLU A 2 5.50 26.32 19.70
C GLU A 2 6.62 25.33 19.36
N LYS A 3 6.37 24.04 19.56
CA LYS A 3 7.28 22.98 19.13
C LYS A 3 7.24 22.93 17.61
N ASN A 4 8.28 23.46 16.99
CA ASN A 4 8.45 23.52 15.55
C ASN A 4 9.53 22.52 15.14
N TYR A 5 9.37 21.91 13.97
CA TYR A 5 10.42 21.14 13.33
C TYR A 5 10.84 21.85 12.04
N ILE A 6 12.02 21.52 11.52
CA ILE A 6 12.59 22.23 10.36
C ILE A 6 13.07 21.20 9.36
N PHE A 7 12.72 21.39 8.09
CA PHE A 7 13.30 20.66 6.98
C PHE A 7 14.14 21.61 6.13
N LYS A 8 15.45 21.40 6.12
CA LYS A 8 16.39 22.23 5.35
C LYS A 8 16.86 21.48 4.13
N LEU A 9 16.52 21.99 2.94
CA LEU A 9 17.11 21.55 1.68
C LEU A 9 18.36 22.39 1.39
N GLN A 10 19.51 21.73 1.43
CA GLN A 10 20.75 22.27 0.89
C GLN A 10 20.86 21.87 -0.59
N TYR A 11 21.16 22.86 -1.43
CA TYR A 11 21.43 22.69 -2.86
C TYR A 11 22.73 23.40 -3.20
N ASN A 12 23.41 22.96 -4.24
CA ASN A 12 24.61 23.59 -4.78
C ASN A 12 24.21 24.55 -5.92
N PRO A 13 24.34 25.88 -5.78
CA PRO A 13 23.93 26.84 -6.82
C PRO A 13 24.66 26.70 -8.16
N GLU A 14 25.83 26.07 -8.19
CA GLU A 14 26.63 25.85 -9.40
C GLU A 14 26.26 24.56 -10.13
N LYS A 15 25.69 23.58 -9.42
CA LYS A 15 25.41 22.23 -9.95
C LYS A 15 23.91 21.91 -10.03
N ASP A 16 23.12 22.45 -9.11
CA ASP A 16 21.69 22.22 -9.01
C ASP A 16 20.91 23.32 -9.72
N ARG A 17 19.98 22.91 -10.58
CA ARG A 17 19.03 23.84 -11.18
C ARG A 17 18.05 24.30 -10.11
N LEU A 18 17.94 25.61 -9.92
CA LEU A 18 17.05 26.22 -8.92
C LEU A 18 15.59 25.74 -9.06
N PHE A 19 15.10 25.60 -10.29
CA PHE A 19 13.76 25.05 -10.57
C PHE A 19 13.56 23.66 -9.95
N ASN A 20 14.55 22.76 -10.09
CA ASN A 20 14.48 21.42 -9.52
C ASN A 20 14.44 21.47 -7.99
N SER A 21 15.20 22.37 -7.37
CA SER A 21 15.17 22.54 -5.91
C SER A 21 13.79 23.00 -5.40
N PHE A 22 13.12 23.90 -6.13
CA PHE A 22 11.73 24.28 -5.81
C PHE A 22 10.74 23.15 -6.04
N TYR A 23 10.88 22.42 -7.15
CA TYR A 23 10.04 21.27 -7.49
C TYR A 23 10.13 20.14 -6.45
N VAL A 24 11.35 19.81 -6.00
CA VAL A 24 11.55 18.82 -4.94
C VAL A 24 10.96 19.33 -3.63
N MET A 25 11.14 20.60 -3.31
CA MET A 25 10.55 21.19 -2.11
C MET A 25 9.03 21.17 -2.11
N SER A 26 8.37 21.43 -3.24
CA SER A 26 6.90 21.38 -3.31
C SER A 26 6.37 19.97 -3.08
N HIS A 27 7.01 18.96 -3.69
CA HIS A 27 6.66 17.55 -3.46
C HIS A 27 6.94 17.12 -2.02
N PHE A 28 8.03 17.63 -1.44
CA PHE A 28 8.34 17.40 -0.05
C PHE A 28 7.25 17.94 0.87
N LEU A 29 6.81 19.19 0.69
CA LEU A 29 5.72 19.78 1.46
C LEU A 29 4.42 18.99 1.31
N GLU A 30 4.06 18.64 0.08
CA GLU A 30 2.84 17.87 -0.20
C GLU A 30 2.86 16.49 0.46
N ALA A 31 3.98 15.77 0.36
CA ALA A 31 4.14 14.47 0.99
C ALA A 31 4.09 14.55 2.51
N GLN A 32 4.71 15.57 3.10
CA GLN A 32 4.68 15.75 4.54
C GLN A 32 3.28 16.15 5.05
N GLU A 33 2.52 16.92 4.29
CA GLU A 33 1.11 17.21 4.61
C GLU A 33 0.27 15.93 4.55
N LYS A 34 0.37 15.18 3.44
CA LYS A 34 -0.33 13.91 3.24
C LYS A 34 0.00 12.89 4.32
N SER A 35 1.28 12.74 4.67
CA SER A 35 1.72 11.78 5.68
C SER A 35 1.28 12.19 7.09
N SER A 36 1.29 13.49 7.41
CA SER A 36 0.80 14.01 8.70
C SER A 36 -0.71 13.78 8.83
N ASN A 37 -1.48 14.03 7.77
CA ASN A 37 -2.92 13.77 7.74
C ASN A 37 -3.26 12.29 7.87
N LEU A 38 -2.48 11.41 7.23
CA LEU A 38 -2.67 9.97 7.35
C LEU A 38 -2.48 9.48 8.79
N ILE A 39 -1.44 9.96 9.48
CA ILE A 39 -1.21 9.62 10.89
C ILE A 39 -2.30 10.22 11.79
N LEU A 40 -2.70 11.46 11.54
CA LEU A 40 -3.74 12.13 12.32
C LEU A 40 -5.09 11.41 12.19
N SER A 41 -5.38 10.85 11.01
CA SER A 41 -6.63 10.10 10.76
C SER A 41 -6.80 8.84 11.61
N ILE A 42 -5.72 8.31 12.21
CA ILE A 42 -5.79 7.21 13.18
C ILE A 42 -6.52 7.65 14.44
N LEU A 43 -6.34 8.92 14.83
CA LEU A 43 -6.90 9.48 16.05
C LEU A 43 -8.26 10.14 15.79
N ASP A 44 -8.38 10.89 14.69
CA ASP A 44 -9.62 11.55 14.27
C ASP A 44 -9.64 11.80 12.76
N THR A 45 -10.73 11.41 12.12
CA THR A 45 -10.96 11.58 10.68
C THR A 45 -11.38 12.99 10.29
N ASN A 46 -11.79 13.85 11.23
CA ASN A 46 -12.27 15.20 10.98
C ASN A 46 -11.20 16.29 11.13
N SER A 47 -9.96 15.90 11.44
CA SER A 47 -8.86 16.83 11.64
C SER A 47 -7.88 16.79 10.47
N VAL A 48 -7.36 17.97 10.12
CA VAL A 48 -6.35 18.12 9.07
C VAL A 48 -5.16 18.94 9.59
N ALA A 49 -3.97 18.43 9.31
CA ALA A 49 -2.71 19.15 9.37
C ALA A 49 -2.44 19.79 8.01
N TYR A 50 -2.04 21.06 8.01
CA TYR A 50 -1.48 21.71 6.83
C TYR A 50 -0.13 22.34 7.15
N GLN A 51 0.68 22.47 6.12
CA GLN A 51 2.04 22.96 6.24
C GLN A 51 2.13 24.44 5.89
N GLN A 52 2.85 25.20 6.71
CA GLN A 52 3.11 26.60 6.42
C GLN A 52 4.62 26.85 6.30
N LEU A 53 5.01 27.49 5.19
CA LEU A 53 6.37 27.95 4.94
C LEU A 53 6.67 29.19 5.76
N ASP A 54 7.72 29.15 6.59
CA ASP A 54 8.18 30.29 7.40
C ASP A 54 8.97 31.33 6.57
N PHE A 55 10.06 30.91 5.93
CA PHE A 55 10.99 31.83 5.23
C PHE A 55 11.85 31.08 4.19
N ILE A 56 12.43 31.78 3.21
CA ILE A 56 13.42 31.27 2.23
C ILE A 56 14.71 32.09 2.32
N GLN A 57 15.87 31.46 2.57
CA GLN A 57 17.17 32.14 2.62
C GLN A 57 17.97 32.00 1.30
N LYS A 58 18.69 33.06 0.91
CA LYS A 58 19.60 33.02 -0.26
C LYS A 58 20.80 32.10 0.03
N GLY A 59 21.03 31.09 -0.82
CA GLY A 59 22.14 30.11 -0.70
C GLY A 59 21.77 28.75 -0.08
N SER A 60 20.55 28.62 0.47
CA SER A 60 19.95 27.33 0.86
C SER A 60 18.44 27.49 1.02
N LEU A 61 17.64 26.59 0.45
CA LEU A 61 16.19 26.55 0.67
C LEU A 61 15.91 25.95 2.06
N ILE A 62 16.04 26.77 3.10
CA ILE A 62 15.61 26.41 4.45
C ILE A 62 14.09 26.52 4.48
N VAL A 63 13.38 25.46 4.85
CA VAL A 63 11.93 25.48 5.01
C VAL A 63 11.62 25.05 6.44
N LYS A 64 11.27 26.01 7.29
CA LYS A 64 10.64 25.64 8.55
C LYS A 64 9.18 25.34 8.27
N ILE A 65 8.75 24.19 8.73
CA ILE A 65 7.41 23.66 8.53
C ILE A 65 6.84 23.42 9.91
N TYR A 66 5.63 23.90 10.13
CA TYR A 66 4.87 23.54 11.31
C TYR A 66 3.50 23.05 10.86
N ASP A 67 3.03 21.98 11.49
CA ASP A 67 1.66 21.54 11.31
C ASP A 67 0.77 22.49 12.09
N ILE A 68 -0.16 23.12 11.37
CA ILE A 68 -1.33 23.74 11.99
C ILE A 68 -2.47 22.75 11.84
N LEU A 69 -3.05 22.37 12.97
CA LEU A 69 -4.19 21.48 13.01
C LEU A 69 -5.47 22.31 12.95
N LYS A 70 -6.36 21.98 12.01
CA LYS A 70 -7.74 22.47 11.95
C LYS A 70 -8.68 21.29 12.12
N SER A 71 -9.66 21.41 12.99
CA SER A 71 -10.83 20.52 12.97
C SER A 71 -11.83 21.05 11.94
N LEU A 72 -12.52 20.14 11.26
CA LEU A 72 -13.63 20.44 10.36
C LEU A 72 -14.94 20.71 11.12
N ASN A 73 -14.95 20.55 12.45
CA ASN A 73 -16.09 20.79 13.32
C ASN A 73 -15.71 21.85 14.40
N ASP A 74 -16.36 23.02 14.37
CA ASP A 74 -15.97 24.20 15.17
C ASP A 74 -15.97 23.95 16.70
N ASP A 75 -16.74 22.97 17.18
CA ASP A 75 -16.83 22.62 18.60
C ASP A 75 -15.60 21.87 19.14
N GLU A 76 -14.82 21.19 18.29
CA GLU A 76 -13.59 20.49 18.69
C GLU A 76 -12.38 21.43 18.77
N ILE A 77 -12.39 22.53 18.02
CA ILE A 77 -11.39 23.60 18.11
C ILE A 77 -11.35 24.21 19.53
N ARG A 78 -12.47 24.17 20.26
CA ARG A 78 -12.54 24.61 21.67
C ARG A 78 -11.73 23.74 22.63
N ASN A 79 -11.40 22.49 22.26
CA ASN A 79 -10.70 21.57 23.13
C ASN A 79 -9.18 21.75 22.99
N LYS A 80 -8.60 22.64 23.80
CA LYS A 80 -7.16 22.95 23.85
C LYS A 80 -6.22 21.73 23.97
N GLY A 81 -6.74 20.53 24.30
CA GLY A 81 -5.97 19.29 24.36
C GLY A 81 -5.80 18.57 23.02
N TRP A 82 -6.77 18.62 22.11
CA TRP A 82 -6.74 17.82 20.88
C TRP A 82 -5.63 18.27 19.92
N ILE A 83 -5.54 19.58 19.68
CA ILE A 83 -4.47 20.18 18.87
C ILE A 83 -3.08 19.83 19.44
N TYR A 84 -2.95 19.76 20.76
CA TYR A 84 -1.70 19.37 21.39
C TYR A 84 -1.39 17.88 21.13
N ILE A 85 -2.37 17.00 21.35
CA ILE A 85 -2.22 15.54 21.18
C ILE A 85 -1.86 15.20 19.73
N GLY A 86 -2.65 15.67 18.76
CA GLY A 86 -2.40 15.40 17.34
C GLY A 86 -1.01 15.87 16.91
N ARG A 87 -0.55 17.02 17.42
CA ARG A 87 0.79 17.54 17.13
C ARG A 87 1.89 16.66 17.72
N GLU A 88 1.76 16.20 18.96
CA GLU A 88 2.78 15.31 19.56
C GLU A 88 2.85 13.96 18.83
N VAL A 89 1.73 13.43 18.35
CA VAL A 89 1.70 12.19 17.54
C VAL A 89 2.38 12.39 16.20
N ILE A 90 2.11 13.49 15.49
CA ILE A 90 2.79 13.79 14.23
C ILE A 90 4.30 13.95 14.44
N ILE A 91 4.72 14.64 15.51
CA ILE A 91 6.15 14.78 15.85
C ILE A 91 6.77 13.43 16.16
N ALA A 92 6.09 12.58 16.93
CA ALA A 92 6.54 11.22 17.24
C ALA A 92 6.71 10.39 15.95
N ALA A 93 5.74 10.47 15.03
CA ALA A 93 5.77 9.80 13.75
C ALA A 93 6.96 10.25 12.87
N LYS A 94 7.20 11.56 12.79
CA LYS A 94 8.33 12.11 12.03
C LYS A 94 9.67 11.72 12.64
N ASN A 95 9.80 11.79 13.96
CA ASN A 95 11.03 11.37 14.65
C ASN A 95 11.32 9.89 14.40
N ALA A 96 10.31 9.03 14.56
CA ALA A 96 10.45 7.59 14.36
C ALA A 96 10.93 7.25 12.94
N ILE A 97 10.26 7.77 11.91
CA ILE A 97 10.65 7.45 10.53
C ILE A 97 12.01 8.03 10.15
N ILE A 98 12.31 9.28 10.54
CA ILE A 98 13.60 9.90 10.22
C ILE A 98 14.76 9.16 10.90
N GLU A 99 14.58 8.75 12.15
CA GLU A 99 15.58 7.94 12.85
C GLU A 99 15.74 6.57 12.19
N TYR A 100 14.63 5.93 11.80
CA TYR A 100 14.66 4.62 11.16
C TYR A 100 15.42 4.64 9.82
N ILE A 101 15.04 5.56 8.92
CA ILE A 101 15.63 5.66 7.57
C ILE A 101 17.09 6.11 7.63
N SER A 102 17.49 6.87 8.66
CA SER A 102 18.89 7.27 8.83
C SER A 102 19.85 6.10 9.07
N LYS A 103 19.32 4.94 9.50
CA LYS A 103 20.10 3.73 9.86
C LYS A 103 19.90 2.56 8.90
N LYS A 104 19.04 2.70 7.88
CA LYS A 104 18.61 1.62 6.99
C LYS A 104 18.77 2.00 5.53
N GLU A 105 19.10 1.01 4.70
CA GLU A 105 19.19 1.16 3.24
C GLU A 105 17.87 0.77 2.54
N GLU A 106 17.09 -0.12 3.13
CA GLU A 106 15.83 -0.59 2.56
C GLU A 106 14.81 -0.92 3.66
N ILE A 107 13.54 -0.70 3.36
CA ILE A 107 12.36 -1.12 4.11
C ILE A 107 11.52 -2.01 3.18
N ASN A 108 11.42 -3.30 3.48
CA ASN A 108 10.82 -4.27 2.54
C ASN A 108 10.00 -5.39 3.18
N ASN A 109 9.81 -5.38 4.50
CA ASN A 109 9.08 -6.43 5.22
C ASN A 109 8.20 -5.84 6.32
N LYS A 110 7.30 -6.67 6.85
CA LYS A 110 6.36 -6.35 7.93
C LYS A 110 7.07 -5.98 9.23
N ILE A 111 8.20 -6.61 9.55
CA ILE A 111 8.95 -6.35 10.78
C ILE A 111 9.48 -4.91 10.80
N ASP A 112 9.96 -4.39 9.66
CA ASP A 112 10.38 -2.99 9.55
C ASP A 112 9.20 -2.04 9.83
N ILE A 113 8.00 -2.36 9.33
CA ILE A 113 6.77 -1.58 9.57
C ILE A 113 6.35 -1.62 11.04
N GLU A 114 6.42 -2.80 11.67
CA GLU A 114 6.10 -2.97 13.10
C GLU A 114 7.09 -2.19 13.98
N ASN A 115 8.39 -2.26 13.69
CA ASN A 115 9.39 -1.48 14.42
C ASN A 115 9.16 0.03 14.30
N ILE A 116 8.76 0.50 13.11
CA ILE A 116 8.40 1.92 12.92
C ILE A 116 7.17 2.23 13.77
N LYS A 117 6.10 1.43 13.69
CA LYS A 117 4.88 1.62 14.47
C LYS A 117 5.16 1.68 15.97
N ASP A 118 5.94 0.74 16.49
CA ASP A 118 6.31 0.67 17.90
C ASP A 118 7.08 1.92 18.32
N ALA A 119 8.04 2.38 17.50
CA ALA A 119 8.75 3.63 17.75
C ALA A 119 7.85 4.87 17.74
N ILE A 120 6.80 4.90 16.91
CA ILE A 120 5.79 5.98 16.94
C ILE A 120 5.06 5.96 18.29
N ILE A 121 4.58 4.79 18.70
CA ILE A 121 3.82 4.61 19.96
C ILE A 121 4.69 4.98 21.16
N GLU A 122 5.92 4.48 21.23
CA GLU A 122 6.87 4.77 22.31
C GLU A 122 7.17 6.27 22.42
N ASN A 123 7.36 6.96 21.29
CA ASN A 123 7.63 8.39 21.26
C ASN A 123 6.40 9.25 21.61
N ALA A 124 5.19 8.78 21.31
CA ALA A 124 3.94 9.49 21.55
C ALA A 124 3.41 9.29 22.99
N LYS A 125 3.48 8.06 23.51
CA LYS A 125 2.89 7.61 24.77
C LYS A 125 3.14 8.51 25.99
N PRO A 126 4.33 9.11 26.20
CA PRO A 126 4.56 10.00 27.35
C PRO A 126 3.77 11.32 27.29
N LYS A 127 3.21 11.66 26.12
CA LYS A 127 2.62 12.96 25.82
C LYS A 127 1.18 12.87 25.34
N THR A 128 0.65 11.66 25.19
CA THR A 128 -0.71 11.37 24.73
C THR A 128 -1.49 10.66 25.82
N PRO A 129 -2.80 10.94 25.97
CA PRO A 129 -3.69 10.16 26.81
C PRO A 129 -3.72 8.67 26.44
N ALA A 130 -4.12 7.82 27.40
CA ALA A 130 -4.09 6.37 27.24
C ALA A 130 -5.05 5.86 26.16
N ASP A 131 -6.24 6.46 26.04
CA ASP A 131 -7.23 6.18 24.99
C ASP A 131 -6.68 6.49 23.59
N GLN A 132 -5.97 7.61 23.44
CA GLN A 132 -5.35 8.00 22.17
C GLN A 132 -4.16 7.10 21.82
N THR A 133 -3.42 6.66 22.83
CA THR A 133 -2.33 5.68 22.66
C THR A 133 -2.89 4.33 22.20
N LEU A 134 -4.03 3.90 22.75
CA LEU A 134 -4.71 2.67 22.31
C LEU A 134 -5.15 2.74 20.84
N LEU A 135 -5.62 3.89 20.37
CA LEU A 135 -5.94 4.08 18.94
C LEU A 135 -4.70 3.86 18.05
N LEU A 136 -3.53 4.40 18.44
CA LEU A 136 -2.26 4.16 17.73
C LEU A 136 -1.84 2.69 17.77
N GLU A 137 -1.96 2.03 18.93
CA GLU A 137 -1.69 0.59 19.07
C GLU A 137 -2.60 -0.26 18.18
N SER A 138 -3.85 0.15 18.01
CA SER A 138 -4.84 -0.52 17.15
C SER A 138 -4.67 -0.25 15.65
N ALA A 139 -3.83 0.72 15.26
CA ALA A 139 -3.63 1.08 13.87
C ALA A 139 -3.07 -0.10 13.06
N GLY A 140 -3.70 -0.41 11.92
CA GLY A 140 -3.23 -1.47 11.04
C GLY A 140 -1.89 -1.14 10.39
N ASN A 141 -1.01 -2.15 10.24
CA ASN A 141 0.31 -1.98 9.64
C ASN A 141 0.26 -1.40 8.21
N GLY A 142 -0.84 -1.60 7.47
CA GLY A 142 -1.03 -0.99 6.13
C GLY A 142 -1.08 0.55 6.15
N VAL A 143 -1.63 1.15 7.21
CA VAL A 143 -1.63 2.61 7.38
C VAL A 143 -0.20 3.11 7.61
N ILE A 144 0.57 2.39 8.43
CA ILE A 144 1.98 2.72 8.71
C ILE A 144 2.85 2.53 7.46
N ALA A 145 2.64 1.46 6.69
CA ALA A 145 3.31 1.24 5.40
C ALA A 145 3.02 2.38 4.41
N SER A 146 1.76 2.82 4.32
CA SER A 146 1.38 3.96 3.47
C SER A 146 2.02 5.27 3.95
N TYR A 147 2.08 5.49 5.27
CA TYR A 147 2.79 6.63 5.87
C TYR A 147 4.28 6.64 5.50
N VAL A 148 4.93 5.47 5.55
CA VAL A 148 6.34 5.30 5.18
C VAL A 148 6.56 5.61 3.70
N ASP A 149 5.75 5.04 2.81
CA ASP A 149 5.86 5.25 1.36
C ASP A 149 5.73 6.73 0.99
N ILE A 150 4.65 7.37 1.44
CA ILE A 150 4.39 8.80 1.19
C ILE A 150 5.54 9.65 1.71
N SER A 151 6.05 9.35 2.92
CA SER A 151 7.12 10.14 3.54
C SER A 151 8.46 10.01 2.82
N LEU A 152 8.72 8.89 2.13
CA LEU A 152 9.97 8.63 1.43
C LEU A 152 9.96 9.08 -0.04
N GLU A 153 8.78 9.22 -0.66
CA GLU A 153 8.61 9.59 -2.08
C GLU A 153 9.42 10.81 -2.52
N PRO A 154 9.47 11.93 -1.76
CA PRO A 154 10.18 13.13 -2.19
C PRO A 154 11.69 12.95 -2.24
N TYR A 155 12.26 12.08 -1.39
CA TYR A 155 13.71 11.90 -1.29
C TYR A 155 14.29 11.22 -2.54
N LYS A 156 13.49 10.41 -3.24
CA LYS A 156 13.84 9.78 -4.52
C LYS A 156 14.08 10.81 -5.64
N LYS A 157 13.55 12.03 -5.48
CA LYS A 157 13.66 13.12 -6.46
C LYS A 157 14.87 14.03 -6.23
N LEU A 158 15.62 13.82 -5.14
CA LEU A 158 16.82 14.61 -4.85
C LEU A 158 17.95 14.31 -5.83
N SER A 159 18.65 15.35 -6.27
CA SER A 159 19.90 15.18 -7.02
C SER A 159 20.99 14.60 -6.12
N GLN A 160 22.11 14.15 -6.72
CA GLN A 160 23.27 13.68 -5.95
C GLN A 160 23.87 14.75 -5.04
N THR A 161 23.80 16.03 -5.41
CA THR A 161 24.36 17.16 -4.66
C THR A 161 23.40 17.79 -3.65
N GLN A 162 22.11 17.48 -3.73
CA GLN A 162 21.11 17.96 -2.78
C GLN A 162 21.08 17.13 -1.50
N GLU A 163 20.86 17.79 -0.37
CA GLU A 163 20.77 17.17 0.95
C GLU A 163 19.59 17.74 1.73
N ILE A 164 18.87 16.88 2.46
CA ILE A 164 17.82 17.31 3.38
C ILE A 164 18.23 17.03 4.82
N PHE A 165 18.01 18.01 5.68
CA PHE A 165 18.20 17.91 7.12
C PHE A 165 16.88 18.11 7.83
N TYR A 166 16.60 17.27 8.80
CA TYR A 166 15.47 17.38 9.71
C TYR A 166 15.96 17.84 11.08
N THR A 167 15.46 18.95 11.58
CA THR A 167 15.66 19.39 12.96
C THR A 167 14.37 19.17 13.74
N ASN A 168 14.41 18.33 14.77
CA ASN A 168 13.26 18.08 15.63
C ASN A 168 13.02 19.26 16.61
N PRO A 169 11.89 19.28 17.34
CA PRO A 169 11.60 20.35 18.31
C PRO A 169 12.60 20.46 19.48
N ASP A 170 13.38 19.40 19.74
CA ASP A 170 14.43 19.38 20.76
C ASP A 170 15.77 19.92 20.23
N GLY A 171 15.83 20.34 18.96
CA GLY A 171 17.01 20.91 18.31
C GLY A 171 17.98 19.89 17.70
N LYS A 172 17.71 18.58 17.83
CA LYS A 172 18.52 17.53 17.19
C LYS A 172 18.33 17.59 15.68
N THR A 173 19.44 17.80 14.96
CA THR A 173 19.46 17.82 13.50
C THR A 173 19.99 16.50 12.96
N THR A 174 19.21 15.87 12.07
CA THR A 174 19.53 14.59 11.43
C THR A 174 19.56 14.79 9.92
N LYS A 175 20.63 14.33 9.28
CA LYS A 175 20.70 14.27 7.81
C LYS A 175 19.87 13.08 7.32
N ILE A 176 19.00 13.31 6.35
CA ILE A 176 18.15 12.26 5.80
C ILE A 176 18.97 11.37 4.87
N ASN A 177 18.86 10.06 5.05
CA ASN A 177 19.41 9.08 4.13
C ASN A 177 18.53 8.98 2.87
N LYS A 178 18.89 9.71 1.81
CA LYS A 178 18.17 9.68 0.53
C LYS A 178 18.32 8.37 -0.25
N SER A 179 19.23 7.49 0.16
CA SER A 179 19.42 6.17 -0.45
C SER A 179 18.45 5.11 0.11
N CYS A 180 17.76 5.42 1.21
CA CYS A 180 16.78 4.50 1.78
C CYS A 180 15.62 4.29 0.80
N SER A 181 15.35 3.03 0.45
CA SER A 181 14.28 2.64 -0.45
C SER A 181 13.13 1.94 0.28
N PHE A 182 11.93 2.06 -0.27
CA PHE A 182 10.73 1.36 0.22
C PHE A 182 10.19 0.45 -0.88
N ASN A 183 10.10 -0.84 -0.59
CA ASN A 183 9.56 -1.85 -1.49
C ASN A 183 8.11 -2.14 -1.14
N ALA A 184 7.19 -1.32 -1.67
CA ALA A 184 5.77 -1.39 -1.39
C ALA A 184 5.19 -2.78 -1.70
N SER A 185 5.58 -3.40 -2.82
CA SER A 185 5.07 -4.72 -3.22
C SER A 185 5.48 -5.81 -2.22
N SER A 186 6.75 -5.83 -1.80
CA SER A 186 7.24 -6.80 -0.82
C SER A 186 6.56 -6.64 0.53
N VAL A 187 6.38 -5.41 1.00
CA VAL A 187 5.66 -5.12 2.24
C VAL A 187 4.18 -5.49 2.13
N GLU A 188 3.52 -5.19 1.01
CA GLU A 188 2.11 -5.55 0.79
C GLU A 188 1.93 -7.07 0.79
N GLU A 189 2.84 -7.82 0.17
CA GLU A 189 2.82 -9.29 0.20
C GLU A 189 3.00 -9.85 1.62
N ASP A 190 3.92 -9.30 2.41
CA ASP A 190 4.22 -9.74 3.78
C ASP A 190 3.14 -9.31 4.80
N LEU A 191 2.45 -8.20 4.53
CA LEU A 191 1.28 -7.77 5.30
C LEU A 191 0.00 -8.55 4.93
N SER A 192 -0.02 -9.16 3.75
CA SER A 192 -1.17 -9.91 3.27
C SER A 192 -1.19 -11.33 3.82
N PHE A 193 -2.38 -11.87 4.04
CA PHE A 193 -2.55 -13.30 4.25
C PHE A 193 -2.56 -13.97 2.88
N VAL A 194 -1.48 -14.66 2.55
CA VAL A 194 -1.33 -15.37 1.29
C VAL A 194 -1.60 -16.86 1.52
N GLU A 195 -2.62 -17.38 0.85
CA GLU A 195 -2.92 -18.80 0.79
C GLU A 195 -2.66 -19.30 -0.63
N THR A 196 -1.79 -20.30 -0.77
CA THR A 196 -1.49 -20.92 -2.05
C THR A 196 -2.03 -22.34 -2.07
N ILE A 197 -2.89 -22.64 -3.05
CA ILE A 197 -3.45 -23.97 -3.25
C ILE A 197 -2.91 -24.49 -4.57
N ASN A 198 -2.07 -25.52 -4.50
CA ASN A 198 -1.42 -26.09 -5.68
C ASN A 198 -2.22 -27.27 -6.26
N ASN A 199 -2.13 -27.43 -7.57
CA ASN A 199 -2.63 -28.60 -8.31
C ASN A 199 -4.12 -28.89 -8.07
N ILE A 200 -4.94 -27.83 -8.03
CA ILE A 200 -6.39 -27.94 -7.85
C ILE A 200 -7.10 -27.99 -9.21
N GLN A 201 -8.11 -28.86 -9.31
CA GLN A 201 -8.99 -28.90 -10.46
C GLN A 201 -10.10 -27.83 -10.34
N LEU A 202 -10.22 -26.93 -11.31
CA LEU A 202 -11.17 -25.83 -11.29
C LEU A 202 -12.04 -25.80 -12.56
N ILE A 203 -13.20 -25.15 -12.45
CA ILE A 203 -14.02 -24.72 -13.60
C ILE A 203 -14.02 -23.19 -13.59
N LEU A 204 -13.45 -22.59 -14.64
CA LEU A 204 -13.26 -21.15 -14.76
C LEU A 204 -14.09 -20.62 -15.93
N LEU A 205 -15.07 -19.75 -15.65
CA LEU A 205 -15.87 -19.09 -16.67
C LEU A 205 -15.01 -18.02 -17.36
N VAL A 206 -14.90 -18.11 -18.68
CA VAL A 206 -14.14 -17.16 -19.51
C VAL A 206 -14.94 -15.86 -19.64
N LYS A 207 -14.42 -14.77 -19.07
CA LYS A 207 -15.01 -13.42 -19.27
C LYS A 207 -14.49 -12.80 -20.54
N LYS A 208 -13.16 -12.72 -20.66
CA LYS A 208 -12.48 -12.14 -21.81
C LYS A 208 -11.28 -13.04 -22.16
N PRO A 209 -11.36 -13.81 -23.26
CA PRO A 209 -10.21 -14.52 -23.75
C PRO A 209 -9.17 -13.54 -24.27
N ASP A 210 -7.90 -13.81 -24.02
CA ASP A 210 -6.79 -13.01 -24.54
C ASP A 210 -6.16 -13.69 -25.76
N TYR A 211 -6.30 -13.05 -26.91
CA TYR A 211 -5.82 -13.53 -28.21
C TYR A 211 -4.40 -13.04 -28.56
N ILE A 212 -3.81 -12.13 -27.77
CA ILE A 212 -2.56 -11.43 -28.12
C ILE A 212 -1.55 -11.53 -26.95
N GLY A 213 -0.95 -12.71 -26.77
CA GLY A 213 0.27 -12.89 -25.96
C GLY A 213 0.11 -13.22 -24.47
N GLU A 214 1.24 -13.33 -23.74
CA GLU A 214 1.46 -13.93 -22.39
C GLU A 214 0.67 -13.34 -21.19
N SER A 215 -0.36 -12.55 -21.46
CA SER A 215 -1.15 -11.80 -20.49
C SER A 215 -2.15 -12.67 -19.73
N GLN A 216 -2.57 -12.17 -18.56
CA GLN A 216 -3.50 -12.86 -17.68
C GLN A 216 -4.92 -12.77 -18.25
N TRP A 217 -5.57 -13.93 -18.42
CA TRP A 217 -6.97 -14.06 -18.82
C TRP A 217 -7.90 -13.68 -17.66
N ASP A 218 -9.00 -13.02 -17.98
CA ASP A 218 -10.03 -12.70 -16.99
C ASP A 218 -11.03 -13.85 -16.88
N PHE A 219 -11.10 -14.44 -15.69
CA PHE A 219 -12.01 -15.54 -15.36
C PHE A 219 -12.94 -15.17 -14.21
N GLN A 220 -14.07 -15.88 -14.15
CA GLN A 220 -14.92 -15.93 -12.98
C GLN A 220 -15.01 -17.36 -12.48
N MET A 221 -14.85 -17.54 -11.17
CA MET A 221 -15.13 -18.79 -10.47
C MET A 221 -16.38 -18.59 -9.61
N VAL A 222 -17.28 -19.56 -9.62
CA VAL A 222 -18.44 -19.57 -8.71
C VAL A 222 -18.24 -20.69 -7.70
N SER A 223 -18.31 -20.36 -6.42
CA SER A 223 -18.25 -21.32 -5.33
C SER A 223 -19.20 -20.90 -4.22
N GLY A 224 -20.06 -21.81 -3.79
CA GLY A 224 -20.92 -21.61 -2.62
C GLY A 224 -21.83 -20.40 -2.68
N GLY A 225 -22.35 -20.07 -3.87
CA GLY A 225 -23.21 -18.91 -4.11
C GLY A 225 -22.47 -17.59 -4.32
N ASN A 226 -21.15 -17.56 -4.18
CA ASN A 226 -20.34 -16.36 -4.44
C ASN A 226 -19.57 -16.48 -5.76
N ALA A 227 -19.44 -15.35 -6.45
CA ALA A 227 -18.68 -15.19 -7.68
C ALA A 227 -17.38 -14.44 -7.42
N TYR A 228 -16.25 -15.09 -7.68
CA TYR A 228 -14.92 -14.51 -7.55
C TYR A 228 -14.35 -14.20 -8.93
N GLN A 229 -13.97 -12.95 -9.15
CA GLN A 229 -13.20 -12.57 -10.34
C GLN A 229 -11.73 -12.93 -10.08
N LEU A 230 -11.07 -13.52 -11.07
CA LEU A 230 -9.67 -13.90 -10.96
C LEU A 230 -8.92 -13.71 -12.28
N GLN A 231 -7.65 -13.38 -12.16
CA GLN A 231 -6.73 -13.23 -13.29
C GLN A 231 -5.87 -14.50 -13.40
N GLY A 232 -5.88 -15.12 -14.59
CA GLY A 232 -5.24 -16.41 -14.80
C GLY A 232 -4.21 -16.43 -15.91
N LYS A 233 -3.00 -16.93 -15.64
CA LYS A 233 -2.00 -17.17 -16.69
C LYS A 233 -2.09 -18.61 -17.18
N ILE A 234 -2.27 -18.83 -18.47
CA ILE A 234 -2.21 -20.17 -19.08
C ILE A 234 -0.75 -20.52 -19.33
N LEU A 235 -0.28 -21.59 -18.68
CA LEU A 235 1.08 -22.14 -18.82
C LEU A 235 1.11 -23.37 -19.73
N ASN A 236 -0.05 -23.93 -20.09
CA ASN A 236 -0.17 -24.98 -21.08
C ASN A 236 0.18 -24.43 -22.48
N LYS A 237 1.45 -24.56 -22.87
CA LYS A 237 1.98 -23.99 -24.12
C LYS A 237 1.30 -24.57 -25.36
N GLU A 238 1.17 -25.89 -25.45
CA GLU A 238 0.59 -26.57 -26.61
C GLU A 238 -0.84 -26.08 -26.89
N TRP A 239 -1.68 -26.04 -25.85
CA TRP A 239 -3.04 -25.54 -25.98
C TRP A 239 -3.08 -24.04 -26.32
N LEU A 240 -2.23 -23.24 -25.68
CA LEU A 240 -2.20 -21.79 -25.89
C LEU A 240 -1.75 -21.43 -27.31
N GLU A 241 -0.73 -22.11 -27.84
CA GLU A 241 -0.28 -21.98 -29.22
C GLU A 241 -1.39 -22.38 -30.19
N GLY A 242 -2.06 -23.51 -29.95
CA GLY A 242 -3.21 -23.92 -30.77
C GLY A 242 -4.35 -22.90 -30.74
N PHE A 243 -4.63 -22.30 -29.58
CA PHE A 243 -5.64 -21.24 -29.44
C PHE A 243 -5.27 -19.99 -30.25
N GLN A 244 -4.03 -19.51 -30.10
CA GLN A 244 -3.53 -18.30 -30.76
C GLN A 244 -3.43 -18.46 -32.28
N ASN A 245 -3.07 -19.65 -32.75
CA ASN A 245 -2.99 -19.96 -34.18
C ASN A 245 -4.35 -20.35 -34.79
N ASN A 246 -5.41 -20.42 -33.98
CA ASN A 246 -6.75 -20.85 -34.41
C ASN A 246 -6.77 -22.31 -34.95
N ASP A 247 -5.88 -23.15 -34.41
CA ASP A 247 -5.73 -24.57 -34.75
C ASP A 247 -6.58 -25.50 -33.85
N LEU A 248 -7.21 -24.94 -32.81
CA LEU A 248 -8.14 -25.69 -31.95
C LEU A 248 -9.42 -26.04 -32.68
N SER A 249 -9.94 -27.23 -32.40
CA SER A 249 -11.27 -27.62 -32.87
C SER A 249 -12.34 -26.71 -32.25
N TYR A 250 -13.51 -26.57 -32.90
CA TYR A 250 -14.63 -25.79 -32.36
C TYR A 250 -15.03 -26.22 -30.94
N LYS A 251 -14.85 -27.51 -30.60
CA LYS A 251 -15.15 -28.03 -29.27
C LYS A 251 -14.17 -27.51 -28.22
N ASP A 252 -12.93 -27.24 -28.59
CA ASP A 252 -11.84 -26.89 -27.70
C ASP A 252 -11.50 -25.38 -27.70
N MET A 253 -12.03 -24.63 -28.66
CA MET A 253 -11.87 -23.17 -28.79
C MET A 253 -12.82 -22.44 -27.83
N PRO A 254 -12.38 -21.81 -26.72
CA PRO A 254 -13.28 -21.14 -25.80
C PRO A 254 -13.76 -19.79 -26.32
N LEU A 255 -15.03 -19.49 -26.06
CA LEU A 255 -15.63 -18.18 -26.29
C LEU A 255 -15.98 -17.51 -24.95
N PRO A 256 -16.21 -16.19 -24.91
CA PRO A 256 -16.82 -15.57 -23.75
C PRO A 256 -18.09 -16.31 -23.33
N LYS A 257 -18.25 -16.55 -22.02
CA LYS A 257 -19.31 -17.36 -21.40
C LYS A 257 -19.18 -18.89 -21.55
N ASP A 258 -18.16 -19.39 -22.23
CA ASP A 258 -17.75 -20.79 -22.05
C ASP A 258 -16.93 -20.92 -20.76
N ALA A 259 -16.79 -22.13 -20.24
CA ALA A 259 -15.95 -22.41 -19.08
C ALA A 259 -14.81 -23.36 -19.41
N LEU A 260 -13.64 -23.13 -18.83
CA LEU A 260 -12.50 -24.04 -18.90
C LEU A 260 -12.48 -24.95 -17.68
N ARG A 261 -12.39 -26.26 -17.90
CA ARG A 261 -12.01 -27.20 -16.85
C ARG A 261 -10.50 -27.32 -16.86
N VAL A 262 -9.86 -27.04 -15.74
CA VAL A 262 -8.40 -26.87 -15.68
C VAL A 262 -7.79 -27.53 -14.44
N ILE A 263 -6.48 -27.78 -14.50
CA ILE A 263 -5.62 -27.98 -13.34
C ILE A 263 -4.78 -26.71 -13.19
N ALA A 264 -4.82 -26.10 -12.01
CA ALA A 264 -4.18 -24.82 -11.76
C ALA A 264 -3.64 -24.71 -10.33
N ASP A 265 -2.70 -23.79 -10.14
CA ASP A 265 -2.34 -23.27 -8.83
C ASP A 265 -3.10 -21.97 -8.58
N LEU A 266 -3.63 -21.78 -7.38
CA LEU A 266 -4.30 -20.57 -6.93
C LEU A 266 -3.44 -19.84 -5.91
N LYS A 267 -3.29 -18.52 -6.08
CA LYS A 267 -2.78 -17.61 -5.05
C LYS A 267 -3.92 -16.70 -4.61
N ILE A 268 -4.31 -16.81 -3.34
CA ILE A 268 -5.35 -16.02 -2.70
C ILE A 268 -4.66 -15.03 -1.77
N VAL A 269 -4.82 -13.74 -2.05
CA VAL A 269 -4.24 -12.65 -1.25
C VAL A 269 -5.37 -11.93 -0.54
N LYS A 270 -5.42 -12.05 0.79
CA LYS A 270 -6.40 -11.39 1.66
C LYS A 270 -5.73 -10.21 2.37
N LYS A 271 -6.40 -9.06 2.39
CA LYS A 271 -5.94 -7.87 3.15
C LYS A 271 -6.12 -8.01 4.66
N SER A 272 -6.97 -8.94 5.09
CA SER A 272 -7.20 -9.31 6.50
C SER A 272 -7.82 -10.71 6.57
N GLU A 273 -7.82 -11.33 7.75
CA GLU A 273 -8.47 -12.64 7.95
C GLU A 273 -9.97 -12.63 7.58
N LYS A 274 -10.64 -11.48 7.68
CA LYS A 274 -12.07 -11.30 7.38
C LYS A 274 -12.33 -10.70 6.00
N ASP A 275 -11.33 -10.66 5.12
CA ASP A 275 -11.46 -10.09 3.79
C ASP A 275 -12.47 -10.88 2.94
N LYS A 276 -13.60 -10.23 2.64
CA LYS A 276 -14.69 -10.81 1.84
C LYS A 276 -14.40 -10.80 0.34
N ASN A 277 -13.44 -9.98 -0.09
CA ASN A 277 -13.11 -9.78 -1.51
C ASN A 277 -11.61 -10.00 -1.74
N PRO A 278 -11.09 -11.22 -1.50
CA PRO A 278 -9.68 -11.50 -1.71
C PRO A 278 -9.29 -11.30 -3.18
N LYS A 279 -8.05 -10.86 -3.41
CA LYS A 279 -7.46 -10.90 -4.75
C LYS A 279 -7.06 -12.35 -5.04
N VAL A 280 -7.63 -12.92 -6.09
CA VAL A 280 -7.35 -14.31 -6.50
C VAL A 280 -6.66 -14.28 -7.86
N THR A 281 -5.49 -14.94 -7.96
CA THR A 281 -4.82 -15.20 -9.23
C THR A 281 -4.62 -16.69 -9.43
N CYS A 282 -4.54 -17.13 -10.69
CA CYS A 282 -4.31 -18.53 -11.01
C CYS A 282 -3.21 -18.73 -12.06
N GLN A 283 -2.51 -19.87 -11.97
CA GLN A 283 -1.60 -20.36 -12.99
C GLN A 283 -2.14 -21.69 -13.50
N ILE A 284 -2.60 -21.72 -14.74
CA ILE A 284 -3.26 -22.87 -15.36
C ILE A 284 -2.20 -23.74 -16.04
N HIS A 285 -1.90 -24.88 -15.43
CA HIS A 285 -0.91 -25.84 -15.94
C HIS A 285 -1.47 -26.73 -17.04
N GLN A 286 -2.75 -27.11 -16.91
CA GLN A 286 -3.40 -28.01 -17.87
C GLN A 286 -4.84 -27.62 -18.11
N ILE A 287 -5.26 -27.69 -19.38
CA ILE A 287 -6.65 -27.53 -19.78
C ILE A 287 -7.19 -28.94 -20.06
N LEU A 288 -8.21 -29.33 -19.30
CA LEU A 288 -8.84 -30.64 -19.37
C LEU A 288 -10.02 -30.65 -20.36
N GLY A 289 -10.56 -29.49 -20.70
CA GLY A 289 -11.60 -29.33 -21.71
C GLY A 289 -12.36 -28.01 -21.61
N VAL A 290 -13.15 -27.73 -22.65
CA VAL A 290 -14.02 -26.55 -22.73
C VAL A 290 -15.48 -26.96 -22.60
N LEU A 291 -16.18 -26.30 -21.69
CA LEU A 291 -17.59 -26.48 -21.43
C LEU A 291 -18.37 -25.37 -22.14
N LYS A 292 -19.09 -25.75 -23.20
CA LYS A 292 -19.84 -24.83 -24.07
C LYS A 292 -21.14 -24.36 -23.43
N GLY A 293 -21.41 -23.06 -23.54
CA GLY A 293 -22.72 -22.49 -23.17
C GLY A 293 -23.03 -22.50 -21.67
N PHE A 294 -22.00 -22.50 -20.81
CA PHE A 294 -22.15 -22.35 -19.36
C PHE A 294 -22.49 -20.88 -19.02
N ALA A 295 -23.70 -20.45 -19.37
CA ALA A 295 -24.14 -19.07 -19.25
C ALA A 295 -24.68 -18.69 -17.85
N ASN A 296 -24.63 -19.59 -16.86
CA ASN A 296 -25.38 -19.46 -15.61
C ASN A 296 -24.53 -19.88 -14.40
N GLU A 297 -24.45 -19.01 -13.40
CA GLU A 297 -23.67 -19.20 -12.16
C GLU A 297 -24.13 -20.43 -11.33
N GLU A 298 -25.40 -20.82 -11.43
CA GLU A 298 -25.97 -22.01 -10.78
C GLU A 298 -25.35 -23.33 -11.24
N SER A 299 -24.90 -23.42 -12.49
CA SER A 299 -24.35 -24.66 -13.05
C SER A 299 -22.91 -24.93 -12.56
N ILE A 300 -22.22 -23.89 -12.09
CA ILE A 300 -20.82 -23.93 -11.64
C ILE A 300 -20.73 -24.25 -10.13
N SER A 301 -21.73 -23.85 -9.34
CA SER A 301 -21.72 -24.03 -7.88
C SER A 301 -21.80 -25.50 -7.44
N LYS A 302 -22.37 -26.40 -8.27
CA LYS A 302 -22.53 -27.82 -7.95
C LYS A 302 -21.24 -28.65 -8.06
N THR A 303 -20.17 -28.10 -8.64
CA THR A 303 -18.93 -28.83 -8.97
C THR A 303 -17.70 -28.35 -8.20
N SER A 304 -17.79 -27.24 -7.45
CA SER A 304 -16.65 -26.63 -6.76
C SER A 304 -16.74 -26.83 -5.24
N ASN A 305 -15.97 -27.78 -4.70
CA ASN A 305 -15.80 -28.02 -3.25
C ASN A 305 -14.91 -26.95 -2.56
N PHE A 306 -14.85 -25.74 -3.08
CA PHE A 306 -13.88 -24.72 -2.66
C PHE A 306 -14.24 -24.02 -1.34
N LEU A 307 -15.53 -23.89 -1.00
CA LEU A 307 -15.92 -23.30 0.30
C LEU A 307 -15.48 -24.13 1.52
N GLN A 308 -15.36 -25.46 1.39
CA GLN A 308 -14.90 -26.29 2.52
C GLN A 308 -13.44 -26.03 2.93
N LEU A 309 -12.68 -25.29 2.11
CA LEU A 309 -11.31 -24.87 2.41
C LEU A 309 -11.23 -23.44 2.96
N LEU A 310 -12.13 -22.54 2.53
CA LEU A 310 -12.19 -21.16 3.03
C LEU A 310 -12.94 -21.00 4.37
N ASP A 311 -13.92 -21.87 4.66
CA ASP A 311 -14.77 -21.77 5.87
C ASP A 311 -14.27 -22.59 7.08
N LYS A 312 -13.10 -23.23 6.99
CA LYS A 312 -12.60 -24.13 8.05
C LYS A 312 -12.23 -23.45 9.39
N ASN A 313 -12.31 -22.12 9.49
CA ASN A 313 -12.05 -21.37 10.72
C ASN A 313 -13.28 -20.67 11.31
N ASN A 314 -14.51 -20.99 10.86
CA ASN A 314 -15.75 -20.54 11.52
C ASN A 314 -16.35 -21.64 12.40
N GLY A 315 -15.53 -22.19 13.31
CA GLY A 315 -15.95 -23.06 14.40
C GLY A 315 -15.54 -22.47 15.74
#